data_AF-A9WNT2-F1
#
_entry.id   AF-A9WNT2-F1
#
_cell.length_a   1.000
_cell.length_b   1.000
_cell.length_c   1.000
_cell.angle_alpha   90.00
_cell.angle_beta   90.00
_cell.angle_gamma   90.00
#
_symmetry.space_group_name_H-M   'P 1'
#
loop_
_entity.id
_entity.type
_entity.pdbx_description
1 polymer ?
#
loop_
_entity_poly.entity_id
_entity_poly.type
_entity_poly.pdbx_seq_one_letter_code
_entity_poly.pdbx_strand_id
1 'polypeptide(L)'
;MKAGGTVLTFALRSTNGRGATGSSGKDQAFSLLNALKIIDISNNLGDSKSLITHPATTTHRAMGPEGRAAIGLSDGVVRLSVGLEDLNDLRNDLAQALATL
;
A
#
# COMPACT_ATOMS: atom_id res chain seq x y z
N MET A 1 -11.01 2.30 -25.14
CA MET A 1 -11.58 1.53 -24.01
C MET A 1 -11.69 2.43 -22.79
N LYS A 2 -12.78 2.35 -22.01
CA LYS A 2 -12.98 3.07 -20.74
C LYS A 2 -12.72 2.14 -19.54
N ALA A 3 -11.53 1.52 -19.47
CA ALA A 3 -11.18 0.64 -18.34
C ALA A 3 -10.22 1.38 -17.38
N GLY A 4 -10.38 1.16 -16.07
CA GLY A 4 -9.60 1.84 -15.03
C GLY A 4 -8.17 1.34 -14.84
N GLY A 5 -7.80 0.21 -15.45
CA GLY A 5 -6.48 -0.41 -15.32
C GLY A 5 -6.38 -1.41 -14.16
N THR A 6 -5.16 -1.84 -13.85
CA THR A 6 -4.85 -2.91 -12.87
C THR A 6 -4.07 -2.41 -11.65
N VAL A 7 -3.95 -1.10 -11.47
CA VAL A 7 -3.20 -0.49 -10.36
C VAL A 7 -4.15 0.26 -9.46
N LEU A 8 -4.07 -0.02 -8.16
CA LEU A 8 -4.83 0.62 -7.10
C LEU A 8 -3.88 1.35 -6.17
N THR A 9 -4.19 2.61 -5.87
CA THR A 9 -3.45 3.41 -4.88
C THR A 9 -4.42 3.81 -3.78
N PHE A 10 -4.04 3.59 -2.52
CA PHE A 10 -4.84 3.99 -1.38
C PHE A 10 -3.96 4.43 -0.20
N ALA A 11 -4.54 5.25 0.68
CA ALA A 11 -3.89 5.70 1.90
C ALA A 11 -4.50 5.00 3.12
N LEU A 12 -3.64 4.53 4.03
CA LEU A 12 -4.08 4.04 5.32
C LEU A 12 -4.57 5.20 6.19
N ARG A 13 -5.76 5.04 6.76
CA ARG A 13 -6.34 6.04 7.65
C ARG A 13 -5.71 5.89 9.03
N SER A 14 -4.95 6.90 9.44
CA SER A 14 -4.50 7.02 10.83
C SER A 14 -5.72 7.08 11.76
N THR A 15 -5.79 6.15 12.71
CA THR A 15 -6.90 5.98 13.67
C THR A 15 -6.82 6.97 14.85
N ASN A 16 -6.37 8.21 14.61
CA ASN A 16 -6.25 9.29 15.60
C ASN A 16 -7.62 9.82 16.12
N GLY A 17 -8.58 8.93 16.37
CA GLY A 17 -9.87 9.17 17.00
C GLY A 17 -10.32 8.07 17.97
N ARG A 18 -9.49 7.04 18.24
CA ARG A 18 -9.74 6.04 19.31
C ARG A 18 -8.43 5.63 20.00
N GLY A 19 -7.84 6.53 20.78
CA GLY A 19 -6.95 6.18 21.91
C GLY A 19 -5.63 5.44 21.65
N ALA A 20 -5.22 5.15 20.41
CA ALA A 20 -3.94 4.49 20.14
C ALA A 20 -2.85 5.52 19.80
N THR A 21 -2.10 5.94 20.81
CA THR A 21 -0.79 6.59 20.66
C THR A 21 0.20 5.61 20.02
N GLY A 22 0.75 5.89 18.82
CA GLY A 22 2.12 5.43 18.55
C GLY A 22 2.65 5.23 17.13
N SER A 23 1.85 4.87 16.11
CA SER A 23 2.42 4.46 14.80
C SER A 23 2.27 5.52 13.71
N SER A 24 3.38 5.91 13.09
CA SER A 24 3.37 6.83 11.94
C SER A 24 2.71 6.16 10.72
N GLY A 25 2.27 6.94 9.72
CA GLY A 25 1.71 6.38 8.47
C GLY A 25 2.66 5.38 7.80
N LYS A 26 3.97 5.65 7.87
CA LYS A 26 5.02 4.77 7.37
C LYS A 26 5.03 3.44 8.12
N ASP A 27 4.94 3.48 9.45
CA ASP A 27 4.95 2.26 10.28
C ASP A 27 3.72 1.40 9.99
N GLN A 28 2.55 2.02 9.83
CA GLN A 28 1.32 1.32 9.44
C GLN A 28 1.46 0.69 8.04
N ALA A 29 2.01 1.43 7.07
CA ALA A 29 2.27 0.89 5.74
C ALA A 29 3.22 -0.32 5.79
N PHE A 30 4.29 -0.22 6.59
CA PHE A 30 5.26 -1.31 6.73
C PHE A 30 4.64 -2.53 7.43
N SER A 31 3.85 -2.32 8.49
CA SER A 31 3.11 -3.39 9.16
C SER A 31 2.16 -4.11 8.20
N LEU A 32 1.41 -3.37 7.38
CA LEU A 32 0.56 -3.97 6.34
C LEU A 32 1.38 -4.80 5.35
N LEU A 33 2.42 -4.20 4.75
CA LEU A 33 3.22 -4.86 3.72
C LEU A 33 3.87 -6.15 4.25
N ASN A 34 4.35 -6.13 5.49
CA ASN A 34 4.98 -7.29 6.12
C ASN A 34 3.99 -8.39 6.54
N ALA A 35 2.70 -8.07 6.69
CA ALA A 35 1.68 -9.03 7.10
C ALA A 35 1.05 -9.80 5.93
N LEU A 36 1.27 -9.36 4.68
CA LEU A 36 0.78 -10.02 3.46
C LEU A 36 1.45 -11.38 3.26
N LYS A 37 0.69 -12.34 2.72
CA LYS A 37 1.12 -13.73 2.53
C LYS A 37 1.10 -14.18 1.07
N ILE A 38 0.31 -13.51 0.23
CA ILE A 38 0.16 -13.82 -1.20
C ILE A 38 0.77 -12.69 -2.04
N ILE A 39 0.49 -11.44 -1.68
CA ILE A 39 0.95 -10.27 -2.43
C ILE A 39 2.42 -9.99 -2.12
N ASP A 40 3.29 -10.03 -3.15
CA ASP A 40 4.73 -9.85 -2.99
C ASP A 40 5.14 -8.36 -2.90
N ILE A 41 6.16 -8.05 -2.11
CA ILE A 41 6.74 -6.70 -2.04
C ILE A 41 7.68 -6.49 -3.23
N SER A 42 7.29 -5.65 -4.19
CA SER A 42 8.10 -5.33 -5.37
C SER A 42 7.72 -3.98 -5.98
N ASN A 43 8.70 -3.33 -6.60
CA ASN A 43 8.48 -2.06 -7.30
C ASN A 43 7.92 -2.24 -8.73
N ASN A 44 7.87 -3.47 -9.25
CA ASN A 44 7.39 -3.78 -10.59
C ASN A 44 5.85 -3.64 -10.72
N LEU A 45 5.32 -3.75 -11.94
CA LEU A 45 3.91 -3.59 -12.28
C LEU A 45 3.50 -4.53 -13.43
N GLY A 46 2.22 -4.92 -13.47
CA GLY A 46 1.64 -5.62 -14.62
C GLY A 46 2.10 -7.07 -14.82
N ASP A 47 2.55 -7.71 -13.73
CA ASP A 47 2.87 -9.13 -13.71
C ASP A 47 1.60 -9.97 -13.47
N SER A 48 1.69 -11.26 -13.72
CA SER A 48 0.72 -12.28 -13.28
C SER A 48 0.61 -12.40 -11.76
N LYS A 49 1.68 -12.05 -11.03
CA LYS A 49 1.67 -11.95 -9.57
C LYS A 49 1.23 -10.56 -9.11
N SER A 50 0.45 -10.49 -8.05
CA SER A 50 0.09 -9.27 -7.36
C SER A 50 1.28 -8.71 -6.59
N LEU A 51 1.55 -7.41 -6.77
CA LEU A 51 2.72 -6.74 -6.22
C LEU A 51 2.34 -5.47 -5.46
N ILE A 52 2.94 -5.24 -4.29
CA ILE A 52 2.73 -4.03 -3.50
C ILE A 52 4.04 -3.28 -3.23
N THR A 53 3.97 -1.95 -3.16
CA THR A 53 5.11 -1.10 -2.74
C THR A 53 4.64 0.12 -1.96
N HIS A 54 5.55 0.68 -1.16
CA HIS A 54 5.40 1.94 -0.45
C HIS A 54 6.19 3.05 -1.19
N PRO A 55 5.53 3.88 -2.02
CA PRO A 55 6.23 4.79 -2.94
C PRO A 55 7.12 5.82 -2.25
N ALA A 56 6.71 6.31 -1.07
CA ALA A 56 7.42 7.36 -0.34
C ALA A 56 8.82 6.93 0.15
N THR A 57 9.06 5.62 0.35
CA THR A 57 10.39 5.10 0.73
C THR A 57 11.15 4.45 -0.42
N THR A 58 10.52 4.30 -1.60
CA THR A 58 11.12 3.68 -2.78
C THR A 58 11.23 4.71 -3.92
N THR A 59 10.33 4.65 -4.89
CA THR A 59 10.40 5.40 -6.16
C THR A 59 10.35 6.92 -5.98
N HIS A 60 9.70 7.40 -4.93
CA HIS A 60 9.52 8.84 -4.65
C HIS A 60 10.37 9.33 -3.47
N ARG A 61 11.31 8.51 -2.98
CA ARG A 61 12.18 8.87 -1.85
C ARG A 61 12.99 10.13 -2.13
N ALA A 62 13.52 10.27 -3.35
CA ALA A 62 14.42 11.36 -3.73
C ALA A 62 13.73 12.75 -3.77
N MET A 63 12.39 12.81 -3.84
CA MET A 63 11.64 14.06 -3.87
C MET A 63 11.62 14.79 -2.51
N GLY A 64 12.04 14.11 -1.43
CA GLY A 64 11.94 14.64 -0.07
C GLY A 64 10.48 14.78 0.43
N PRO A 65 10.29 15.11 1.71
CA PRO A 65 8.94 15.23 2.29
C PRO A 65 8.08 16.31 1.62
N GLU A 66 8.65 17.47 1.32
CA GLU A 66 7.93 18.60 0.72
C GLU A 66 7.46 18.29 -0.72
N GLY A 67 8.34 17.71 -1.54
CA GLY A 67 8.00 17.32 -2.91
C GLY A 67 6.91 16.24 -2.97
N ARG A 68 6.93 15.28 -2.02
CA ARG A 68 5.86 14.28 -1.91
C ARG A 68 4.54 14.90 -1.46
N ALA A 69 4.57 15.80 -0.48
CA ALA A 69 3.38 16.50 0.00
C ALA A 69 2.71 17.34 -1.12
N ALA A 70 3.51 17.97 -1.99
CA ALA A 70 3.02 18.77 -3.12
C ALA A 70 2.18 17.97 -4.13
N ILE A 71 2.38 16.65 -4.22
CA ILE A 71 1.60 15.74 -5.08
C ILE A 71 0.57 14.90 -4.31
N GLY A 72 0.37 15.18 -3.01
CA GLY A 72 -0.57 14.44 -2.16
C GLY A 72 -0.08 13.05 -1.73
N LEU A 73 1.22 12.77 -1.82
CA LEU A 73 1.80 11.48 -1.42
C LEU A 73 2.17 11.50 0.07
N SER A 74 1.26 11.02 0.92
CA SER A 74 1.54 10.84 2.35
C SER A 74 2.35 9.55 2.62
N ASP A 75 3.00 9.47 3.79
CA ASP A 75 3.75 8.30 4.20
C ASP A 75 2.87 7.08 4.54
N GLY A 76 1.54 7.19 4.45
CA GLY A 76 0.60 6.06 4.59
C GLY A 76 0.07 5.52 3.27
N VAL A 77 0.56 6.03 2.13
CA VAL A 77 0.12 5.62 0.80
C VAL A 77 0.84 4.35 0.36
N VAL A 78 0.08 3.39 -0.13
CA VAL A 78 0.58 2.16 -0.76
C VAL A 78 0.02 2.03 -2.18
N ARG A 79 0.79 1.36 -3.04
CA ARG A 79 0.40 1.06 -4.42
C ARG A 79 0.38 -0.45 -4.63
N LEU A 80 -0.77 -0.97 -5.05
CA LEU A 80 -1.00 -2.37 -5.39
C LEU A 80 -1.16 -2.53 -6.91
N SER A 81 -0.34 -3.39 -7.52
CA SER A 81 -0.56 -3.94 -8.85
C SER A 81 -1.29 -5.27 -8.70
N VAL A 82 -2.50 -5.38 -9.25
CA VAL A 82 -3.31 -6.59 -9.17
C VAL A 82 -2.89 -7.56 -10.28
N GLY A 83 -2.54 -8.78 -9.89
CA GLY A 83 -2.17 -9.89 -10.77
C GLY A 83 -3.38 -10.71 -11.22
N LEU A 84 -3.17 -12.02 -11.38
CA LEU A 84 -4.15 -12.97 -11.91
C LEU A 84 -4.62 -14.02 -10.88
N GLU A 85 -4.31 -13.82 -9.60
CA GLU A 85 -4.78 -14.69 -8.52
C GLU A 85 -6.30 -14.66 -8.35
N ASP A 86 -6.86 -15.62 -7.60
CA ASP A 86 -8.28 -15.59 -7.26
C ASP A 86 -8.62 -14.33 -6.44
N LEU A 87 -9.76 -13.71 -6.79
CA LEU A 87 -10.20 -12.49 -6.14
C LEU A 87 -10.39 -12.66 -4.62
N ASN A 88 -10.91 -13.82 -4.17
CA ASN A 88 -11.15 -14.05 -2.76
C ASN A 88 -9.83 -14.25 -2.01
N ASP A 89 -8.84 -14.88 -2.63
CA ASP A 89 -7.51 -15.03 -2.03
C ASP A 89 -6.86 -13.67 -1.78
N LEU A 90 -6.87 -12.78 -2.79
CA LEU A 90 -6.33 -11.41 -2.64
C LEU A 90 -7.12 -10.58 -1.61
N ARG A 91 -8.46 -10.71 -1.61
CA ARG A 91 -9.31 -10.01 -0.62
C ARG A 91 -9.05 -10.50 0.80
N ASN A 92 -8.90 -11.80 0.99
CA ASN A 92 -8.62 -12.39 2.30
C ASN A 92 -7.22 -12.04 2.79
N ASP A 93 -6.22 -12.01 1.89
CA ASP A 93 -4.86 -11.60 2.24
C ASP A 93 -4.79 -10.13 2.66
N LEU A 94 -5.46 -9.24 1.92
CA LEU A 94 -5.58 -7.83 2.32
C LEU A 94 -6.37 -7.66 3.61
N ALA A 95 -7.48 -8.37 3.78
CA ALA A 95 -8.31 -8.26 4.99
C ALA A 95 -7.56 -8.73 6.24
N GLN A 96 -6.83 -9.85 6.17
CA GLN A 96 -6.05 -10.36 7.31
C GLN A 96 -4.87 -9.44 7.63
N ALA A 97 -4.18 -8.90 6.61
CA ALA A 97 -3.07 -7.98 6.82
C ALA A 97 -3.54 -6.61 7.35
N LEU A 98 -4.70 -6.11 6.92
CA LEU A 98 -5.29 -4.89 7.48
C LEU A 98 -5.77 -5.05 8.93
N ALA A 99 -6.14 -6.26 9.36
CA ALA A 99 -6.56 -6.54 10.73
C ALA A 99 -5.41 -6.50 11.75
N THR A 100 -4.15 -6.40 11.30
CA THR A 100 -2.98 -6.25 12.19
C THR A 100 -2.67 -4.79 12.55
N LEU A 101 -3.38 -3.83 11.96
CA LEU A 101 -3.20 -2.39 12.17
C LEU A 101 -4.14 -1.85 13.27
#